data_AF-A0A971R504-F1
#
_entry.id   AF-A0A971R504-F1
#
_cell.length_a   1.000
_cell.length_b   1.000
_cell.length_c   1.000
_cell.angle_alpha   90.00
_cell.angle_beta   90.00
_cell.angle_gamma   90.00
#
_symmetry.space_group_name_H-M   'P 1'
#
loop_
_entity.id
_entity.type
_entity.pdbx_description
1 polymer ?
#
loop_
_entity_poly.entity_id
_entity_poly.type
_entity_poly.pdbx_seq_one_letter_code
_entity_poly.pdbx_strand_id
1 'polypeptide(L)'
;RLYRAWRDDPGWIDLLHVPALTCDPGGCPHDPATPRRNLASLLRQIEPNRWYRFDDFTQTIKQHRPTFLRPDADLTSWFIRDAASGEYLSGPTSWEPVEGQLTLHLLMGPLHWLGMVRLGASGSEALLDRFTLTELGATLLGKGSRPPAQRPAPLAQIAQDGLIRVTLTQSCYERYQLERIAQWQGQDKAASYRLTDDSVWEGDNAGISVPQMAAFLRRIAGGGLPSGLQLMLQTWEARLGQASLRQVVLLEFASPEVAREALEDRQIAPLIARVLTPTLVTVQQSDTERLIAALRRRGIWPRLSTDGHL
;
A
#
# COMPACT_ATOMS: atom_id res chain seq x y z
N ARG A 1 -11.65 -5.90 10.23
CA ARG A 1 -11.55 -4.42 10.27
C ARG A 1 -11.82 -3.85 8.88
N LEU A 2 -11.16 -4.33 7.83
CA LEU A 2 -11.37 -3.91 6.43
C LEU A 2 -12.84 -3.96 5.95
N TYR A 3 -13.53 -5.10 6.09
CA TYR A 3 -14.94 -5.19 5.66
C TYR A 3 -15.85 -4.13 6.30
N ARG A 4 -15.73 -3.89 7.61
CA ARG A 4 -16.53 -2.86 8.29
C ARG A 4 -16.18 -1.46 7.83
N ALA A 5 -14.89 -1.20 7.61
CA ALA A 5 -14.44 0.09 7.07
C ALA A 5 -15.05 0.34 5.69
N TRP A 6 -14.95 -0.61 4.76
CA TRP A 6 -15.57 -0.49 3.43
C TRP A 6 -17.10 -0.42 3.50
N ARG A 7 -17.76 -1.28 4.29
CA ARG A 7 -19.23 -1.32 4.41
C ARG A 7 -19.81 0.02 4.87
N ASP A 8 -19.12 0.69 5.80
CA ASP A 8 -19.59 1.91 6.45
C ASP A 8 -18.92 3.18 5.89
N ASP A 9 -18.12 3.08 4.82
CA ASP A 9 -17.44 4.21 4.17
C ASP A 9 -18.44 5.08 3.39
N PRO A 10 -18.61 6.37 3.77
CA PRO A 10 -19.52 7.28 3.07
C PRO A 10 -18.93 7.89 1.79
N GLY A 11 -17.61 7.76 1.54
CA GLY A 11 -16.92 8.44 0.45
C GLY A 11 -16.81 7.62 -0.84
N TRP A 12 -16.98 6.30 -0.78
CA TRP A 12 -16.94 5.42 -1.94
C TRP A 12 -18.35 5.17 -2.47
N ILE A 13 -18.64 5.39 -3.75
CA ILE A 13 -19.98 5.18 -4.35
C ILE A 13 -19.88 4.01 -5.35
N ASP A 14 -20.27 2.80 -4.95
CA ASP A 14 -20.06 1.59 -5.77
C ASP A 14 -20.73 1.67 -7.15
N LEU A 15 -21.90 2.33 -7.23
CA LEU A 15 -22.66 2.46 -8.48
C LEU A 15 -21.86 3.17 -9.59
N LEU A 16 -20.97 4.10 -9.23
CA LEU A 16 -20.10 4.81 -10.19
C LEU A 16 -18.98 3.91 -10.76
N HIS A 17 -18.77 2.74 -10.16
CA HIS A 17 -17.74 1.78 -10.55
C HIS A 17 -18.33 0.53 -11.22
N VAL A 18 -19.64 0.47 -11.44
CA VAL A 18 -20.30 -0.58 -12.21
C VAL A 18 -20.04 -0.34 -13.70
N PRO A 19 -19.29 -1.19 -14.41
CA PRO A 19 -18.88 -0.91 -15.79
C PRO A 19 -20.03 -0.78 -16.79
N ALA A 20 -21.16 -1.43 -16.52
CA ALA A 20 -22.36 -1.38 -17.36
C ALA A 20 -23.16 -0.08 -17.21
N LEU A 21 -22.80 0.79 -16.25
CA LEU A 21 -23.59 1.97 -15.89
C LEU A 21 -22.78 3.25 -16.03
N THR A 22 -23.48 4.33 -16.39
CA THR A 22 -22.97 5.70 -16.31
C THR A 22 -23.95 6.56 -15.54
N CYS A 23 -23.44 7.41 -14.67
CA CYS A 23 -24.23 8.36 -13.89
C CYS A 23 -23.91 9.78 -14.32
N ASP A 24 -24.93 10.57 -14.63
CA ASP A 24 -24.75 12.00 -14.90
C ASP A 24 -24.27 12.70 -13.60
N PRO A 25 -23.51 13.83 -13.69
CA PRO A 25 -23.01 14.53 -12.52
C PRO A 25 -24.13 14.91 -11.54
N GLY A 26 -24.05 14.41 -10.30
CA GLY A 26 -25.07 14.64 -9.27
C GLY A 26 -26.38 13.87 -9.47
N GLY A 27 -26.44 12.94 -10.43
CA GLY A 27 -27.64 12.19 -10.79
C GLY A 27 -27.83 10.85 -10.08
N CYS A 28 -26.82 10.37 -9.35
CA CYS A 28 -26.88 9.14 -8.54
C CYS A 28 -26.54 9.34 -7.05
N PRO A 29 -26.92 10.45 -6.39
CA PRO A 29 -26.55 10.69 -5.01
C PRO A 29 -27.31 9.74 -4.09
N HIS A 30 -26.59 8.94 -3.33
CA HIS A 30 -27.17 8.10 -2.29
C HIS A 30 -26.19 7.92 -1.14
N ASP A 31 -26.68 7.44 -0.01
CA ASP A 31 -25.83 6.92 1.06
C ASP A 31 -25.22 5.58 0.62
N PRO A 32 -23.91 5.50 0.31
CA PRO A 32 -23.32 4.28 -0.22
C PRO A 32 -23.27 3.14 0.81
N ALA A 33 -23.32 3.47 2.10
CA ALA A 33 -23.27 2.45 3.15
C ALA A 33 -24.58 1.66 3.22
N THR A 34 -25.72 2.28 2.91
CA THR A 34 -27.04 1.66 3.03
C THR A 34 -27.22 0.45 2.09
N PRO A 35 -26.94 0.53 0.77
CA PRO A 35 -27.00 -0.64 -0.11
C PRO A 35 -26.07 -1.77 0.33
N ARG A 36 -24.85 -1.46 0.79
CA ARG A 36 -23.91 -2.46 1.31
C ARG A 36 -24.45 -3.17 2.54
N ARG A 37 -25.05 -2.43 3.49
CA ARG A 37 -25.69 -2.99 4.69
C ARG A 37 -26.92 -3.82 4.35
N ASN A 38 -27.72 -3.38 3.37
CA ASN A 38 -28.89 -4.11 2.89
C ASN A 38 -28.50 -5.43 2.20
N LEU A 39 -27.44 -5.43 1.39
CA LEU A 39 -26.91 -6.65 0.78
C LEU A 39 -26.31 -7.60 1.83
N ALA A 40 -25.53 -7.07 2.78
CA ALA A 40 -25.02 -7.85 3.92
C ALA A 40 -26.14 -8.50 4.74
N SER A 41 -27.21 -7.74 4.95
CA SER A 41 -28.60 -8.16 5.16
C SER A 41 -28.99 -9.56 4.69
N LEU A 42 -28.99 -9.66 3.37
CA LEU A 42 -29.50 -10.75 2.56
C LEU A 42 -28.48 -11.90 2.50
N LEU A 43 -27.19 -11.58 2.43
CA LEU A 43 -26.11 -12.56 2.57
C LEU A 43 -26.11 -13.23 3.94
N ARG A 44 -26.57 -12.52 4.98
CA ARG A 44 -26.83 -13.11 6.30
C ARG A 44 -28.08 -14.01 6.31
N GLN A 45 -28.70 -14.34 5.20
CA GLN A 45 -29.81 -15.31 5.16
C GLN A 45 -29.38 -16.63 4.52
N ILE A 46 -28.38 -16.60 3.62
CA ILE A 46 -27.88 -17.81 2.93
C ILE A 46 -26.94 -18.66 3.79
N GLU A 47 -26.80 -19.93 3.42
CA GLU A 47 -25.94 -20.91 4.10
C GLU A 47 -24.47 -20.76 3.64
N PRO A 48 -23.49 -20.76 4.55
CA PRO A 48 -22.08 -20.77 4.17
C PRO A 48 -21.69 -22.06 3.45
N ASN A 49 -20.69 -21.99 2.59
CA ASN A 49 -20.14 -23.08 1.76
C ASN A 49 -21.12 -23.75 0.79
N ARG A 50 -22.37 -23.27 0.70
CA ARG A 50 -23.31 -23.66 -0.36
C ARG A 50 -23.15 -22.74 -1.56
N TRP A 51 -23.21 -23.33 -2.76
CA TRP A 51 -23.12 -22.58 -4.02
C TRP A 51 -24.50 -22.11 -4.49
N TYR A 52 -24.60 -20.82 -4.81
CA TYR A 52 -25.79 -20.13 -5.31
C TYR A 52 -25.51 -19.55 -6.70
N ARG A 53 -26.49 -19.58 -7.60
CA ARG A 53 -26.40 -18.88 -8.89
C ARG A 53 -26.59 -17.38 -8.68
N PHE A 54 -25.89 -16.57 -9.47
CA PHE A 54 -26.06 -15.13 -9.42
C PHE A 54 -27.49 -14.69 -9.79
N ASP A 55 -28.06 -15.28 -10.84
CA ASP A 55 -29.42 -14.96 -11.30
C ASP A 55 -30.48 -15.25 -10.22
N ASP A 56 -30.42 -16.44 -9.61
CA ASP A 56 -31.35 -16.87 -8.55
C ASP A 56 -31.28 -15.93 -7.34
N PHE A 57 -30.06 -15.55 -6.94
CA PHE A 57 -29.85 -14.65 -5.81
C PHE A 57 -30.35 -13.24 -6.13
N THR A 58 -30.02 -12.71 -7.31
CA THR A 58 -30.46 -11.40 -7.78
C THR A 58 -31.99 -11.33 -7.85
N GLN A 59 -32.64 -12.37 -8.36
CA GLN A 59 -34.10 -12.47 -8.38
C GLN A 59 -34.71 -12.55 -6.98
N THR A 60 -34.03 -13.24 -6.05
CA THR A 60 -34.45 -13.29 -4.64
C THR A 60 -34.40 -11.90 -4.00
N ILE A 61 -33.36 -11.11 -4.27
CA ILE A 61 -33.26 -9.71 -3.82
C ILE A 61 -34.42 -8.89 -4.39
N LYS A 62 -34.68 -8.99 -5.71
CA LYS A 62 -35.78 -8.26 -6.36
C LYS A 62 -37.12 -8.54 -5.69
N GLN A 63 -37.37 -9.78 -5.31
CA GLN A 63 -38.63 -10.20 -4.67
C GLN A 63 -38.75 -9.76 -3.21
N HIS A 64 -37.67 -9.85 -2.43
CA HIS A 64 -37.74 -9.66 -0.97
C HIS A 64 -37.32 -8.27 -0.51
N ARG A 65 -36.43 -7.60 -1.26
CA ARG A 65 -35.95 -6.23 -1.02
C ARG A 65 -35.64 -5.52 -2.34
N PRO A 66 -36.66 -5.21 -3.18
CA PRO A 66 -36.47 -4.51 -4.45
C PRO A 66 -35.78 -3.14 -4.26
N THR A 67 -35.98 -2.49 -3.12
CA THR A 67 -35.47 -1.15 -2.82
C THR A 67 -34.14 -1.16 -2.06
N PHE A 68 -33.34 -2.23 -2.16
CA PHE A 68 -32.10 -2.33 -1.39
C PHE A 68 -31.09 -1.21 -1.69
N LEU A 69 -31.06 -0.72 -2.93
CA LEU A 69 -30.26 0.44 -3.37
C LEU A 69 -30.94 1.78 -3.04
N ARG A 70 -32.26 1.85 -3.19
CA ARG A 70 -33.09 3.06 -3.14
C ARG A 70 -34.17 2.94 -2.05
N PRO A 71 -33.84 3.16 -0.76
CA PRO A 71 -34.75 2.86 0.36
C PRO A 71 -36.05 3.66 0.36
N ASP A 72 -36.03 4.87 -0.22
CA ASP A 72 -37.17 5.76 -0.44
C ASP A 72 -38.05 5.34 -1.62
N ALA A 73 -37.64 4.29 -2.36
CA ALA A 73 -38.29 3.80 -3.56
C ALA A 73 -38.38 4.82 -4.70
N ASP A 74 -37.50 5.83 -4.73
CA ASP A 74 -37.44 6.78 -5.84
C ASP A 74 -36.74 6.17 -7.06
N LEU A 75 -37.53 5.53 -7.91
CA LEU A 75 -37.01 4.83 -9.09
C LEU A 75 -36.83 5.72 -10.32
N THR A 76 -37.19 7.00 -10.24
CA THR A 76 -37.35 7.87 -11.44
C THR A 76 -36.47 9.11 -11.44
N SER A 77 -36.07 9.62 -10.27
CA SER A 77 -35.27 10.85 -10.21
C SER A 77 -33.78 10.67 -10.48
N TRP A 78 -33.30 9.42 -10.54
CA TRP A 78 -31.88 9.12 -10.74
C TRP A 78 -31.53 9.13 -12.23
N PHE A 79 -30.51 9.91 -12.60
CA PHE A 79 -30.04 10.03 -13.98
C PHE A 79 -28.96 8.99 -14.27
N ILE A 80 -29.39 7.71 -14.32
CA ILE A 80 -28.56 6.56 -14.66
C ILE A 80 -28.76 6.22 -16.14
N ARG A 81 -27.67 5.85 -16.81
CA ARG A 81 -27.67 5.36 -18.20
C ARG A 81 -27.02 4.00 -18.30
N ASP A 82 -27.47 3.23 -19.29
CA ASP A 82 -26.71 2.09 -19.79
C ASP A 82 -25.44 2.60 -20.47
N ALA A 83 -24.28 2.07 -20.10
CA ALA A 83 -22.99 2.55 -20.62
C ALA A 83 -22.77 2.21 -22.10
N ALA A 84 -23.45 1.18 -22.63
CA ALA A 84 -23.28 0.73 -24.01
C ALA A 84 -24.23 1.47 -24.97
N SER A 85 -25.50 1.62 -24.60
CA SER A 85 -26.51 2.29 -25.45
C SER A 85 -26.65 3.79 -25.18
N GLY A 86 -26.29 4.25 -23.98
CA GLY A 86 -26.51 5.63 -23.53
C GLY A 86 -27.96 5.95 -23.13
N GLU A 87 -28.86 4.97 -23.22
CA GLU A 87 -30.27 5.13 -22.86
C GLU A 87 -30.45 5.30 -21.35
N TYR A 88 -31.42 6.12 -20.96
CA TYR A 88 -31.76 6.31 -19.56
C TYR A 88 -32.45 5.08 -18.98
N LEU A 89 -31.96 4.66 -17.81
CA LEU A 89 -32.51 3.56 -17.02
C LEU A 89 -33.37 4.14 -15.90
N SER A 90 -34.69 4.16 -16.12
CA SER A 90 -35.65 4.77 -15.19
C SER A 90 -36.87 3.89 -14.97
N GLY A 91 -37.40 3.93 -13.75
CA GLY A 91 -38.59 3.20 -13.33
C GLY A 91 -38.35 1.73 -12.96
N PRO A 92 -39.43 0.99 -12.65
CA PRO A 92 -39.36 -0.38 -12.14
C PRO A 92 -38.78 -1.40 -13.13
N THR A 93 -38.90 -1.15 -14.43
CA THR A 93 -38.38 -2.02 -15.51
C THR A 93 -36.85 -2.01 -15.57
N SER A 94 -36.21 -0.99 -15.01
CA SER A 94 -34.75 -0.84 -15.00
C SER A 94 -34.09 -1.47 -13.76
N TRP A 95 -34.82 -2.27 -12.99
CA TRP A 95 -34.27 -2.90 -11.78
C TRP A 95 -33.08 -3.82 -12.09
N GLU A 96 -33.22 -4.73 -13.05
CA GLU A 96 -32.16 -5.66 -13.45
C GLU A 96 -30.89 -4.93 -13.95
N PRO A 97 -30.98 -3.99 -14.91
CA PRO A 97 -29.79 -3.29 -15.38
C PRO A 97 -29.16 -2.36 -14.35
N VAL A 98 -29.86 -1.95 -13.28
CA VAL A 98 -29.31 -1.07 -12.22
C VAL A 98 -28.97 -1.87 -10.95
N GLU A 99 -29.96 -2.25 -10.16
CA GLU A 99 -29.80 -3.01 -8.90
C GLU A 99 -29.17 -4.39 -9.11
N GLY A 100 -29.54 -5.08 -10.19
CA GLY A 100 -28.95 -6.37 -10.54
C GLY A 100 -27.46 -6.25 -10.83
N GLN A 101 -27.08 -5.31 -11.69
CA GLN A 101 -25.67 -5.04 -12.01
C GLN A 101 -24.85 -4.60 -10.80
N LEU A 102 -25.40 -3.75 -9.93
CA LEU A 102 -24.75 -3.40 -8.67
C LEU A 102 -24.54 -4.63 -7.77
N THR A 103 -25.53 -5.52 -7.68
CA THR A 103 -25.40 -6.75 -6.90
C THR A 103 -24.24 -7.61 -7.41
N LEU A 104 -24.17 -7.82 -8.73
CA LEU A 104 -23.09 -8.59 -9.37
C LEU A 104 -21.73 -7.93 -9.13
N HIS A 105 -21.65 -6.61 -9.31
CA HIS A 105 -20.42 -5.85 -9.07
C HIS A 105 -19.92 -6.02 -7.62
N LEU A 106 -20.82 -5.91 -6.64
CA LEU A 106 -20.47 -6.06 -5.23
C LEU A 106 -20.00 -7.49 -4.91
N LEU A 107 -20.65 -8.52 -5.46
CA LEU A 107 -20.29 -9.92 -5.26
C LEU A 107 -18.96 -10.28 -5.92
N MET A 108 -18.76 -9.88 -7.18
CA MET A 108 -17.60 -10.25 -7.98
C MET A 108 -16.37 -9.39 -7.67
N GLY A 109 -16.55 -8.18 -7.14
CA GLY A 109 -15.48 -7.27 -6.75
C GLY A 109 -15.27 -7.24 -5.23
N PRO A 110 -15.73 -6.19 -4.51
CA PRO A 110 -15.36 -5.97 -3.12
C PRO A 110 -15.60 -7.16 -2.17
N LEU A 111 -16.75 -7.84 -2.27
CA LEU A 111 -17.05 -8.96 -1.38
C LEU A 111 -16.16 -10.17 -1.67
N HIS A 112 -15.76 -10.37 -2.93
CA HIS A 112 -14.81 -11.41 -3.29
C HIS A 112 -13.39 -11.07 -2.82
N TRP A 113 -12.92 -9.84 -3.10
CA TRP A 113 -11.59 -9.37 -2.70
C TRP A 113 -11.38 -9.36 -1.18
N LEU A 114 -12.45 -9.04 -0.43
CA LEU A 114 -12.46 -9.08 1.04
C LEU A 114 -12.59 -10.51 1.59
N GLY A 115 -12.68 -11.52 0.73
CA GLY A 115 -12.78 -12.93 1.09
C GLY A 115 -14.13 -13.33 1.68
N MET A 116 -15.17 -12.49 1.58
CA MET A 116 -16.51 -12.81 2.07
C MET A 116 -17.21 -13.84 1.19
N VAL A 117 -17.00 -13.76 -0.12
CA VAL A 117 -17.54 -14.72 -1.09
C VAL A 117 -16.44 -15.32 -1.95
N ARG A 118 -16.67 -16.54 -2.41
CA ARG A 118 -15.88 -17.18 -3.47
C ARG A 118 -16.72 -17.29 -4.72
N LEU A 119 -16.09 -17.05 -5.87
CA LEU A 119 -16.71 -17.16 -7.19
C LEU A 119 -16.43 -18.56 -7.78
N GLY A 120 -17.32 -19.03 -8.63
CA GLY A 120 -17.20 -20.32 -9.30
C GLY A 120 -17.97 -20.35 -10.61
N ALA A 121 -17.64 -21.33 -11.45
CA ALA A 121 -18.27 -21.58 -12.73
C ALA A 121 -18.89 -22.98 -12.76
N SER A 122 -20.06 -23.13 -13.37
CA SER A 122 -20.70 -24.41 -13.67
C SER A 122 -20.40 -24.83 -15.11
N GLY A 123 -19.24 -25.43 -15.36
CA GLY A 123 -18.91 -26.01 -16.67
C GLY A 123 -17.47 -25.77 -17.10
N SER A 124 -17.18 -26.12 -18.36
CA SER A 124 -15.87 -25.89 -19.00
C SER A 124 -15.71 -24.47 -19.55
N GLU A 125 -16.80 -23.72 -19.69
CA GLU A 125 -16.76 -22.30 -20.04
C GLU A 125 -16.35 -21.51 -18.80
N ALA A 126 -15.27 -20.73 -18.90
CA ALA A 126 -14.66 -20.00 -17.78
C ALA A 126 -15.50 -18.83 -17.23
N LEU A 127 -16.80 -18.78 -17.53
CA LEU A 127 -17.70 -17.72 -17.08
C LEU A 127 -18.19 -18.00 -15.66
N LEU A 128 -17.90 -17.08 -14.75
CA LEU A 128 -18.33 -17.17 -13.35
C LEU A 128 -19.85 -16.93 -13.28
N ASP A 129 -20.62 -17.96 -12.94
CA ASP A 129 -22.09 -17.92 -12.85
C ASP A 129 -22.60 -18.17 -11.42
N ARG A 130 -21.70 -18.49 -10.47
CA ARG A 130 -22.05 -18.87 -9.10
C ARG A 130 -21.13 -18.26 -8.06
N PHE A 131 -21.65 -18.16 -6.85
CA PHE A 131 -20.87 -17.77 -5.67
C PHE A 131 -21.22 -18.61 -4.45
N THR A 132 -20.35 -18.56 -3.45
CA THR A 132 -20.62 -19.14 -2.13
C THR A 132 -20.14 -18.19 -1.02
N LEU A 133 -20.91 -18.10 0.07
CA LEU A 133 -20.51 -17.37 1.28
C LEU A 133 -19.43 -18.18 2.01
N THR A 134 -18.27 -17.57 2.25
CA THR A 134 -17.17 -18.24 2.96
C THR A 134 -17.41 -18.27 4.47
N GLU A 135 -16.69 -19.12 5.21
CA GLU A 135 -16.65 -19.09 6.67
C GLU A 135 -16.25 -17.72 7.25
N LEU A 136 -15.29 -17.05 6.59
CA LEU A 136 -14.89 -15.69 6.94
C LEU A 136 -16.06 -14.71 6.73
N GLY A 137 -16.74 -14.80 5.59
CA GLY A 137 -17.93 -13.99 5.28
C GLY A 137 -19.04 -14.19 6.30
N ALA A 138 -19.37 -15.45 6.62
CA ALA A 138 -20.34 -15.79 7.66
C ALA A 138 -19.95 -15.15 9.01
N THR A 139 -18.70 -15.33 9.45
CA THR A 139 -18.21 -14.73 10.70
C THR A 139 -18.34 -13.21 10.69
N LEU A 140 -17.94 -12.55 9.59
CA LEU A 140 -18.01 -11.10 9.45
C LEU A 140 -19.45 -10.57 9.45
N LEU A 141 -20.40 -11.38 8.99
CA LEU A 141 -21.85 -11.11 9.04
C LEU A 141 -22.49 -11.49 10.40
N GLY A 142 -21.71 -11.95 11.37
CA GLY A 142 -22.21 -12.37 12.67
C GLY A 142 -22.95 -13.72 12.64
N LYS A 143 -22.65 -14.57 11.66
CA LYS A 143 -23.03 -15.98 11.61
C LYS A 143 -21.85 -16.85 12.03
N GLY A 144 -22.06 -17.71 13.01
CA GLY A 144 -21.04 -18.66 13.46
C GLY A 144 -20.05 -18.09 14.46
N SER A 145 -19.25 -19.00 15.01
CA SER A 145 -18.14 -18.69 15.90
C SER A 145 -16.98 -18.14 15.07
N ARG A 146 -16.35 -17.05 15.56
CA ARG A 146 -15.10 -16.55 14.98
C ARG A 146 -14.13 -17.73 14.87
N PRO A 147 -13.63 -18.08 13.66
CA PRO A 147 -12.65 -19.15 13.56
C PRO A 147 -11.52 -18.79 14.52
N PRO A 148 -11.04 -19.75 15.34
CA PRO A 148 -9.96 -19.48 16.25
C PRO A 148 -8.86 -18.80 15.45
N ALA A 149 -8.30 -17.71 15.98
CA ALA A 149 -7.15 -17.09 15.36
C ALA A 149 -6.07 -18.18 15.30
N GLN A 150 -5.95 -18.85 14.15
CA GLN A 150 -4.83 -19.73 13.92
C GLN A 150 -3.63 -18.82 14.11
N ARG A 151 -2.77 -19.13 15.10
CA ARG A 151 -1.47 -18.47 15.14
C ARG A 151 -0.89 -18.74 13.77
N PRO A 152 -0.62 -17.70 12.96
CA PRO A 152 -0.02 -17.95 11.67
C PRO A 152 1.25 -18.74 11.96
N ALA A 153 1.39 -19.90 11.31
CA ALA A 153 2.66 -20.60 11.30
C ALA A 153 3.75 -19.57 10.92
N PRO A 154 4.98 -19.72 11.42
CA PRO A 154 6.07 -18.82 11.03
C PRO A 154 6.05 -18.61 9.52
N LEU A 155 5.91 -17.36 9.09
CA LEU A 155 5.88 -17.02 7.66
C LEU A 155 7.23 -17.31 7.02
N ALA A 156 8.30 -17.30 7.83
CA ALA A 156 9.65 -17.57 7.39
C ALA A 156 10.37 -18.61 8.26
N GLN A 157 11.20 -19.42 7.62
CA GLN A 157 12.27 -20.17 8.25
C GLN A 157 13.58 -19.42 8.01
N ILE A 158 14.33 -19.16 9.07
CA ILE A 158 15.57 -18.38 9.02
C ILE A 158 16.70 -19.24 9.57
N ALA A 159 17.72 -19.48 8.74
CA ALA A 159 18.89 -20.25 9.10
C ALA A 159 19.96 -19.37 9.77
N GLN A 160 20.94 -20.01 10.42
CA GLN A 160 22.04 -19.32 11.12
C GLN A 160 22.96 -18.54 10.17
N ASP A 161 23.04 -18.95 8.90
CA ASP A 161 23.88 -18.37 7.86
C ASP A 161 23.21 -17.21 7.11
N GLY A 162 22.02 -16.78 7.54
CA GLY A 162 21.27 -15.71 6.89
C GLY A 162 20.41 -16.15 5.70
N LEU A 163 20.28 -17.46 5.41
CA LEU A 163 19.29 -17.93 4.45
C LEU A 163 17.88 -17.83 5.03
N ILE A 164 16.98 -17.18 4.31
CA ILE A 164 15.59 -16.93 4.69
C ILE A 164 14.68 -17.58 3.66
N ARG A 165 13.78 -18.47 4.09
CA ARG A 165 12.76 -19.10 3.25
C ARG A 165 11.37 -18.67 3.72
N VAL A 166 10.60 -17.99 2.87
CA VAL A 166 9.28 -17.44 3.20
C VAL A 166 8.17 -18.13 2.41
N THR A 167 7.04 -18.38 3.07
CA THR A 167 5.83 -18.90 2.39
C THR A 167 5.39 -17.96 1.27
N LEU A 168 4.72 -18.47 0.24
CA LEU A 168 4.19 -17.61 -0.85
C LEU A 168 2.83 -17.03 -0.53
N THR A 169 2.01 -17.79 0.20
CA THR A 169 0.68 -17.38 0.62
C THR A 169 0.77 -16.45 1.83
N GLN A 170 -0.02 -15.38 1.81
CA GLN A 170 -0.18 -14.42 2.92
C GLN A 170 1.12 -13.72 3.36
N SER A 171 2.12 -13.61 2.49
CA SER A 171 3.45 -13.06 2.80
C SER A 171 3.88 -11.92 1.89
N CYS A 172 3.01 -11.39 1.02
CA CYS A 172 3.40 -10.37 0.03
C CYS A 172 4.06 -9.15 0.67
N TYR A 173 3.52 -8.69 1.81
CA TYR A 173 4.10 -7.57 2.54
C TYR A 173 5.47 -7.93 3.13
N GLU A 174 5.59 -9.11 3.75
CA GLU A 174 6.86 -9.61 4.29
C GLU A 174 7.93 -9.79 3.21
N ARG A 175 7.57 -10.34 2.04
CA ARG A 175 8.48 -10.48 0.90
C ARG A 175 8.94 -9.12 0.41
N TYR A 176 8.04 -8.16 0.24
CA TYR A 176 8.41 -6.78 -0.10
C TYR A 176 9.40 -6.17 0.91
N GLN A 177 9.19 -6.38 2.21
CA GLN A 177 10.14 -5.89 3.22
C GLN A 177 11.49 -6.61 3.15
N LEU A 178 11.52 -7.90 2.80
CA LEU A 178 12.76 -8.66 2.62
C LEU A 178 13.57 -8.19 1.43
N GLU A 179 12.96 -7.87 0.29
CA GLU A 179 13.65 -7.32 -0.89
C GLU A 179 14.44 -6.03 -0.58
N ARG A 180 14.08 -5.32 0.50
CA ARG A 180 14.76 -4.08 0.91
C ARG A 180 16.00 -4.31 1.79
N ILE A 181 16.17 -5.51 2.33
CA ILE A 181 17.22 -5.81 3.33
C ILE A 181 18.00 -7.10 3.03
N ALA A 182 17.54 -7.91 2.08
CA ALA A 182 18.10 -9.21 1.73
C ALA A 182 18.06 -9.43 0.22
N GLN A 183 19.03 -10.19 -0.29
CA GLN A 183 19.15 -10.49 -1.72
C GLN A 183 18.21 -11.62 -2.12
N TRP A 184 17.43 -11.40 -3.18
CA TRP A 184 16.60 -12.44 -3.80
C TRP A 184 17.45 -13.60 -4.35
N GLN A 185 17.08 -14.83 -4.01
CA GLN A 185 17.76 -16.06 -4.47
C GLN A 185 16.89 -16.92 -5.40
N GLY A 186 15.61 -16.57 -5.57
CA GLY A 186 14.67 -17.31 -6.41
C GLY A 186 13.43 -17.81 -5.65
N GLN A 187 12.55 -18.46 -6.40
CA GLN A 187 11.28 -18.97 -5.90
C GLN A 187 11.02 -20.39 -6.38
N ASP A 188 10.56 -21.26 -5.48
CA ASP A 188 9.97 -22.55 -5.79
C ASP A 188 8.58 -22.70 -5.12
N LYS A 189 8.46 -23.60 -4.14
CA LYS A 189 7.37 -23.70 -3.17
C LYS A 189 7.46 -22.60 -2.09
N ALA A 190 8.64 -22.01 -1.91
CA ALA A 190 8.90 -20.89 -1.04
C ALA A 190 9.76 -19.83 -1.76
N ALA A 191 9.66 -18.59 -1.31
CA ALA A 191 10.55 -17.52 -1.74
C ALA A 191 11.85 -17.58 -0.91
N SER A 192 13.00 -17.54 -1.57
CA SER A 192 14.31 -17.64 -0.92
C SER A 192 15.06 -16.31 -1.00
N TYR A 193 15.57 -15.88 0.15
CA TYR A 193 16.34 -14.65 0.33
C TYR A 193 17.62 -14.94 1.09
N ARG A 194 18.65 -14.13 0.88
CA ARG A 194 19.91 -14.22 1.60
C ARG A 194 20.26 -12.87 2.22
N LEU A 195 20.48 -12.89 3.53
CA LEU A 195 21.03 -11.76 4.25
C LEU A 195 22.55 -11.77 4.12
N THR A 196 23.14 -10.66 3.66
CA THR A 196 24.58 -10.45 3.58
C THR A 196 24.96 -9.16 4.29
N ASP A 197 26.25 -8.95 4.53
CA ASP A 197 26.76 -7.66 4.98
C ASP A 197 26.42 -6.54 4.01
N ASP A 198 26.58 -6.77 2.71
CA ASP A 198 26.22 -5.81 1.66
C ASP A 198 24.72 -5.46 1.70
N SER A 199 23.83 -6.45 1.79
CA SER A 199 22.37 -6.20 1.79
C SER A 199 21.92 -5.47 3.05
N VAL A 200 22.57 -5.74 4.18
CA VAL A 200 22.32 -5.03 5.44
C VAL A 200 22.85 -3.60 5.40
N TRP A 201 24.02 -3.37 4.79
CA TRP A 201 24.56 -2.03 4.55
C TRP A 201 23.66 -1.22 3.61
N GLU A 202 23.16 -1.82 2.52
CA GLU A 202 22.20 -1.19 1.62
C GLU A 202 20.88 -0.84 2.33
N GLY A 203 20.35 -1.78 3.11
CA GLY A 203 19.14 -1.56 3.89
C GLY A 203 19.28 -0.43 4.93
N ASP A 204 20.43 -0.33 5.59
CA ASP A 204 20.74 0.74 6.54
C ASP A 204 20.82 2.11 5.84
N ASN A 205 21.50 2.19 4.70
CA ASN A 205 21.53 3.39 3.86
C ASN A 205 20.14 3.78 3.32
N ALA A 206 19.23 2.80 3.15
CA ALA A 206 17.83 3.02 2.80
C ALA A 206 16.96 3.43 4.01
N GLY A 207 17.56 3.66 5.18
CA GLY A 207 16.90 4.14 6.39
C GLY A 207 16.25 3.04 7.23
N ILE A 208 16.63 1.78 7.06
CA ILE A 208 16.13 0.64 7.84
C ILE A 208 17.26 0.20 8.78
N SER A 209 17.18 0.54 10.06
CA SER A 209 18.27 0.22 10.99
C SER A 209 18.38 -1.28 11.27
N VAL A 210 19.59 -1.77 11.59
CA VAL A 210 19.81 -3.19 11.94
C VAL A 210 18.86 -3.69 13.05
N PRO A 211 18.56 -2.93 14.12
CA PRO A 211 17.55 -3.33 15.09
C PRO A 211 16.14 -3.49 14.50
N GLN A 212 15.75 -2.64 13.55
CA GLN A 212 14.46 -2.77 12.85
C GLN A 212 14.44 -4.01 11.95
N MET A 213 15.54 -4.29 11.24
CA MET A 213 15.70 -5.53 10.47
C MET A 213 15.55 -6.76 11.38
N ALA A 214 16.26 -6.79 12.51
CA ALA A 214 16.20 -7.90 13.47
C ALA A 214 14.79 -8.08 14.05
N ALA A 215 14.10 -6.99 14.40
CA ALA A 215 12.72 -7.04 14.89
C ALA A 215 11.75 -7.60 13.84
N PHE A 216 11.92 -7.19 12.58
CA PHE A 216 11.16 -7.70 11.45
C PHE A 216 11.40 -9.20 11.22
N LEU A 217 12.67 -9.63 11.14
CA LEU A 217 13.03 -11.04 10.95
C LEU A 217 12.48 -11.92 12.09
N ARG A 218 12.57 -11.46 13.34
CA ARG A 218 12.02 -12.16 14.51
C ARG A 218 10.50 -12.31 14.41
N ARG A 219 9.79 -11.27 13.95
CA ARG A 219 8.33 -11.30 13.77
C ARG A 219 7.91 -12.35 12.75
N ILE A 220 8.57 -12.40 11.59
CA ILE A 220 8.20 -13.32 10.51
C ILE A 220 8.62 -14.78 10.81
N ALA A 221 9.65 -14.97 11.63
CA ALA A 221 10.08 -16.29 12.12
C ALA A 221 9.27 -16.82 13.31
N GLY A 222 8.21 -16.12 13.75
CA GLY A 222 7.36 -16.56 14.85
C GLY A 222 7.97 -16.37 16.24
N GLY A 223 8.91 -15.44 16.40
CA GLY A 223 9.42 -14.98 17.71
C GLY A 223 10.88 -15.33 18.02
N GLY A 224 11.50 -16.23 17.25
CA GLY A 224 12.89 -16.65 17.46
C GLY A 224 13.79 -16.35 16.26
N LEU A 225 14.98 -15.81 16.53
CA LEU A 225 16.08 -15.76 15.57
C LEU A 225 17.23 -16.65 16.06
N PRO A 226 17.90 -17.41 15.19
CA PRO A 226 19.08 -18.18 15.59
C PRO A 226 20.16 -17.27 16.20
N SER A 227 20.83 -17.74 17.26
CA SER A 227 21.86 -16.96 17.97
C SER A 227 23.01 -16.52 17.07
N GLY A 228 23.45 -17.40 16.14
CA GLY A 228 24.48 -17.07 15.16
C GLY A 228 24.11 -15.86 14.30
N LEU A 229 22.87 -15.81 13.81
CA LEU A 229 22.39 -14.68 13.03
C LEU A 229 22.27 -13.40 13.86
N GLN A 230 21.86 -13.50 15.13
CA GLN A 230 21.82 -12.34 16.03
C GLN A 230 23.22 -11.75 16.24
N LEU A 231 24.23 -12.61 16.41
CA LEU A 231 25.62 -12.18 16.56
C LEU A 231 26.17 -11.56 15.26
N MET A 232 25.82 -12.13 14.09
CA MET A 232 26.19 -11.56 12.79
C MET A 232 25.60 -10.15 12.61
N LEU A 233 24.31 -9.98 12.89
CA LEU A 233 23.65 -8.67 12.84
C LEU A 233 24.32 -7.64 13.76
N GLN A 234 24.63 -8.02 15.01
CA GLN A 234 25.36 -7.15 15.95
C GLN A 234 26.77 -6.79 15.45
N THR A 235 27.46 -7.77 14.84
CA THR A 235 28.80 -7.54 14.28
C THR A 235 28.75 -6.57 13.11
N TRP A 236 27.74 -6.68 12.24
CA TRP A 236 27.52 -5.74 11.14
C TRP A 236 27.13 -4.37 11.66
N GLU A 237 26.19 -4.27 12.60
CA GLU A 237 25.80 -3.01 13.24
C GLU A 237 27.00 -2.25 13.81
N ALA A 238 27.93 -2.95 14.47
CA ALA A 238 29.15 -2.34 15.02
C ALA A 238 30.09 -1.77 13.93
N ARG A 239 30.04 -2.29 12.70
CA ARG A 239 30.85 -1.83 11.56
C ARG A 239 30.16 -0.72 10.76
N LEU A 240 28.83 -0.72 10.74
CA LEU A 240 28.04 0.30 10.07
C LEU A 240 28.22 1.66 10.74
N GLY A 241 28.27 2.72 9.94
CA GLY A 241 28.41 4.10 10.44
C GLY A 241 29.79 4.48 10.99
N GLN A 242 30.80 3.58 10.94
CA GLN A 242 32.19 3.91 11.32
C GLN A 242 32.83 4.96 10.40
N ALA A 243 32.32 5.09 9.18
CA ALA A 243 32.64 6.16 8.25
C ALA A 243 31.35 6.62 7.55
N SER A 244 31.30 7.89 7.14
CA SER A 244 30.19 8.42 6.33
C SER A 244 30.76 9.12 5.11
N LEU A 245 30.25 8.77 3.93
CA LEU A 245 30.55 9.45 2.68
C LEU A 245 29.45 10.45 2.38
N ARG A 246 29.82 11.69 2.05
CA ARG A 246 28.87 12.76 1.71
C ARG A 246 29.39 13.50 0.50
N GLN A 247 28.53 13.72 -0.49
CA GLN A 247 28.83 14.63 -1.60
C GLN A 247 28.51 16.05 -1.14
N VAL A 248 29.53 16.91 -1.16
CA VAL A 248 29.43 18.31 -0.72
C VAL A 248 30.13 19.21 -1.71
N VAL A 249 29.71 20.47 -1.80
CA VAL A 249 30.46 21.51 -2.51
C VAL A 249 31.41 22.15 -1.52
N LEU A 250 32.69 22.22 -1.87
CA LEU A 250 33.71 22.91 -1.08
C LEU A 250 33.87 24.35 -1.58
N LEU A 251 33.84 25.31 -0.66
CA LEU A 251 34.23 26.68 -0.91
C LEU A 251 35.51 26.97 -0.13
N GLU A 252 36.55 27.37 -0.85
CA GLU A 252 37.83 27.80 -0.30
C GLU A 252 37.98 29.32 -0.40
N PHE A 253 38.30 29.94 0.73
CA PHE A 253 38.63 31.36 0.82
C PHE A 253 40.14 31.58 0.75
N ALA A 254 40.55 32.68 0.12
CA ALA A 254 41.96 33.01 -0.04
C ALA A 254 42.69 33.27 1.30
N SER A 255 41.96 33.68 2.35
CA SER A 255 42.52 33.86 3.69
C SER A 255 41.43 33.70 4.78
N PRO A 256 41.83 33.42 6.04
CA PRO A 256 40.89 33.34 7.16
C PRO A 256 40.10 34.63 7.41
N GLU A 257 40.68 35.79 7.10
CA GLU A 257 40.04 37.10 7.28
C GLU A 257 38.85 37.25 6.33
N VAL A 258 39.03 36.88 5.05
CA VAL A 258 37.96 36.89 4.05
C VAL A 258 36.85 35.90 4.42
N ALA A 259 37.24 34.70 4.89
CA ALA A 259 36.28 33.71 5.37
C ALA A 259 35.45 34.25 6.55
N ARG A 260 36.09 34.89 7.52
CA ARG A 260 35.40 35.48 8.69
C ARG A 260 34.40 36.56 8.27
N GLU A 261 34.80 37.48 7.39
CA GLU A 261 33.90 38.51 6.87
C GLU A 261 32.70 37.90 6.13
N ALA A 262 32.92 36.87 5.32
CA ALA A 262 31.86 36.17 4.61
C ALA A 262 30.91 35.39 5.56
N LEU A 263 31.43 34.82 6.65
CA LEU A 263 30.64 34.10 7.65
C LEU A 263 29.84 35.02 8.59
N GLU A 264 30.19 36.31 8.67
CA GLU A 264 29.41 37.33 9.40
C GLU A 264 28.27 37.93 8.55
N ASP A 265 28.28 37.66 7.24
CA ASP A 265 27.27 38.16 6.32
C ASP A 265 25.93 37.40 6.44
N ARG A 266 24.83 38.16 6.58
CA ARG A 266 23.47 37.62 6.76
C ARG A 266 22.91 36.83 5.57
N GLN A 267 23.46 37.00 4.37
CA GLN A 267 23.05 36.28 3.16
C GLN A 267 23.92 35.07 2.87
N ILE A 268 25.21 35.10 3.26
CA ILE A 268 26.17 34.02 3.02
C ILE A 268 26.12 32.99 4.15
N ALA A 269 26.15 33.43 5.41
CA ALA A 269 26.22 32.53 6.57
C ALA A 269 25.13 31.44 6.59
N PRO A 270 23.85 31.71 6.25
CA PRO A 270 22.81 30.69 6.22
C PRO A 270 22.99 29.62 5.12
N LEU A 271 23.82 29.88 4.12
CA LEU A 271 24.09 28.97 3.01
C LEU A 271 25.27 28.03 3.30
N ILE A 272 26.04 28.30 4.37
CA ILE A 272 27.17 27.46 4.77
C ILE A 272 26.66 26.30 5.63
N ALA A 273 26.95 25.07 5.20
CA ALA A 273 26.54 23.86 5.90
C ALA A 273 27.47 23.51 7.07
N ARG A 274 28.79 23.67 6.89
CA ARG A 274 29.80 23.38 7.92
C ARG A 274 31.12 24.09 7.62
N VAL A 275 31.82 24.52 8.66
CA VAL A 275 33.21 25.01 8.57
C VAL A 275 34.15 23.83 8.83
N LEU A 276 35.08 23.56 7.91
CA LEU A 276 36.07 22.48 8.04
C LEU A 276 37.40 23.00 8.58
N THR A 277 37.84 24.14 8.07
CA THR A 277 39.04 24.87 8.50
C THR A 277 38.73 26.38 8.50
N PRO A 278 39.63 27.25 8.98
CA PRO A 278 39.44 28.70 8.89
C PRO A 278 39.26 29.25 7.47
N THR A 279 39.60 28.48 6.42
CA THR A 279 39.47 28.88 5.01
C THR A 279 38.58 27.96 4.18
N LEU A 280 38.24 26.76 4.67
CA LEU A 280 37.45 25.77 3.93
C LEU A 280 36.10 25.54 4.58
N VAL A 281 35.04 25.70 3.79
CA VAL A 281 33.66 25.46 4.22
C VAL A 281 32.92 24.56 3.24
N THR A 282 31.94 23.80 3.74
CA THR A 282 31.05 22.98 2.91
C THR A 282 29.71 23.66 2.71
N VAL A 283 29.13 23.44 1.53
CA VAL A 283 27.88 24.01 1.06
C VAL A 283 27.03 22.90 0.45
N GLN A 284 25.71 23.00 0.58
CA GLN A 284 24.78 22.12 -0.13
C GLN A 284 24.81 22.41 -1.63
N GLN A 285 24.79 21.36 -2.46
CA GLN A 285 24.83 21.53 -3.92
C GLN A 285 23.66 22.40 -4.43
N SER A 286 22.48 22.28 -3.80
CA SER A 286 21.29 23.07 -4.10
C SER A 286 21.43 24.57 -3.85
N ASP A 287 22.34 24.99 -2.97
CA ASP A 287 22.52 26.41 -2.60
C ASP A 287 23.69 27.08 -3.34
N THR A 288 24.39 26.35 -4.22
CA THR A 288 25.59 26.82 -4.92
C THR A 288 25.36 28.12 -5.70
N GLU A 289 24.28 28.21 -6.49
CA GLU A 289 23.99 29.40 -7.29
C GLU A 289 23.67 30.62 -6.43
N ARG A 290 22.90 30.42 -5.36
CA ARG A 290 22.54 31.46 -4.39
C ARG A 290 23.78 31.98 -3.66
N LEU A 291 24.69 31.07 -3.31
CA LEU A 291 25.95 31.42 -2.68
C LEU A 291 26.86 32.22 -3.61
N ILE A 292 27.01 31.81 -4.87
CA ILE A 292 27.80 32.56 -5.87
C ILE A 292 27.24 33.97 -6.04
N ALA A 293 25.92 34.13 -6.11
CA ALA A 293 25.28 35.44 -6.21
C ALA A 293 25.52 36.30 -4.95
N ALA A 294 25.44 35.71 -3.75
CA ALA A 294 25.70 36.40 -2.49
C ALA A 294 27.17 36.85 -2.39
N LEU A 295 28.13 35.99 -2.74
CA LEU A 295 29.56 36.33 -2.77
C LEU A 295 29.86 37.46 -3.75
N ARG A 296 29.31 37.41 -4.96
CA ARG A 296 29.50 38.46 -5.97
C ARG A 296 28.98 39.82 -5.52
N ARG A 297 27.85 39.86 -4.79
CA ARG A 297 27.31 41.11 -4.20
C ARG A 297 28.24 41.71 -3.13
N ARG A 298 29.12 40.89 -2.53
CA ARG A 298 30.15 41.31 -1.59
C ARG A 298 31.52 41.53 -2.23
N GLY A 299 31.59 41.53 -3.55
CA GLY A 299 32.84 41.75 -4.27
C GLY A 299 33.78 40.54 -4.28
N ILE A 300 33.27 39.35 -3.97
CA ILE A 300 34.03 38.09 -4.03
C ILE A 300 33.58 37.31 -5.26
N TRP A 301 34.48 37.12 -6.23
CA TRP A 301 34.23 36.32 -7.42
C TRP A 301 34.88 34.94 -7.28
N PRO A 302 34.12 33.91 -6.84
CA PRO A 302 34.66 32.58 -6.66
C PRO A 302 35.08 32.01 -8.03
N ARG A 303 36.27 31.38 -8.06
CA ARG A 303 36.71 30.58 -9.20
C ARG A 303 36.01 29.23 -9.13
N LEU A 304 35.46 28.78 -10.24
CA LEU A 304 34.81 27.47 -10.34
C LEU A 304 35.83 26.48 -10.91
N SER A 305 36.24 25.51 -10.09
CA SER A 305 37.02 24.37 -10.56
C SER A 305 36.11 23.17 -10.70
N THR A 306 36.11 22.54 -11.87
CA THR A 306 35.47 21.23 -12.10
C THR A 306 36.42 20.07 -11.80
N ASP A 307 37.71 20.35 -11.62
CA ASP A 307 38.73 19.34 -11.42
C ASP A 307 38.93 19.10 -9.92
N GLY A 308 38.63 17.87 -9.49
CA GLY A 308 38.80 17.40 -8.10
C GLY A 308 40.25 17.16 -7.67
N HIS A 309 41.22 17.81 -8.34
CA HIS A 309 42.61 17.79 -7.92
C HIS A 309 42.82 18.94 -6.94
N LEU A 310 42.83 18.60 -5.65
CA LEU A 310 43.51 19.38 -4.61
C LEU A 310 45.02 19.33 -4.84
#